data_AF-A0A0K9PC81-F1
#
_entry.id   AF-A0A0K9PC81-F1
#
_cell.length_a   1.000
_cell.length_b   1.000
_cell.length_c   1.000
_cell.angle_alpha   90.00
_cell.angle_beta   90.00
_cell.angle_gamma   90.00
#
_symmetry.space_group_name_H-M   'P 1'
#
loop_
_entity.id
_entity.type
_entity.pdbx_description
1 polymer ?
#
loop_
_entity_poly.entity_id
_entity_poly.type
_entity_poly.pdbx_seq_one_letter_code
_entity_poly.pdbx_strand_id
1 'polypeptide(L)'
;MNDQHIKKMPAIRLLFLLVCLHHSMVSPLSSLTPGFYSETCPSAESIVREVIHRNIRKDPRSAASVMRLQFHDCFVNGCDGSVLLDDTPTMLGEKNSLSNINSLRSYHVIDEVKEALEMGCPGVVSCADIIVMAARDAVVLSGGPTWEVKLGRKDCLRASKEDANVTMPSHRQNAPNLI
;
A
#
# COMPACT_ATOMS: atom_id res chain seq x y z
N MET A 1 21.69 27.57 65.32
CA MET A 1 22.69 27.11 64.34
C MET A 1 22.18 25.79 63.76
N ASN A 2 21.17 25.88 62.89
CA ASN A 2 20.54 24.75 62.19
C ASN A 2 20.57 25.11 60.71
N ASP A 3 21.62 24.69 60.01
CA ASP A 3 21.69 24.79 58.55
C ASP A 3 21.28 23.44 57.97
N GLN A 4 20.06 23.40 57.43
CA GLN A 4 19.62 22.29 56.60
C GLN A 4 20.44 22.30 55.30
N HIS A 5 21.34 21.33 55.20
CA HIS A 5 22.10 21.03 53.99
C HIS A 5 21.15 20.68 52.83
N ILE A 6 20.80 21.68 52.03
CA ILE A 6 20.21 21.52 50.71
C ILE A 6 21.24 20.75 49.86
N LYS A 7 21.00 19.45 49.67
CA LYS A 7 21.78 18.62 48.75
C LYS A 7 21.51 19.14 47.33
N LYS A 8 22.43 19.95 46.81
CA LYS A 8 22.45 20.35 45.39
C LYS A 8 22.58 19.09 44.54
N MET A 9 21.46 18.63 43.96
CA MET A 9 21.53 17.63 42.89
C MET A 9 22.36 18.20 41.74
N PRO A 10 23.35 17.46 41.21
CA PRO A 10 24.18 17.98 40.13
C PRO A 10 23.30 18.21 38.91
N ALA A 11 23.21 19.47 38.45
CA ALA A 11 22.43 19.89 37.28
C ALA A 11 22.70 19.03 36.04
N ILE A 12 23.89 18.40 35.98
CA ILE A 12 24.33 17.46 34.94
C ILE A 12 23.43 16.21 34.87
N ARG A 13 22.93 15.68 35.99
CA ARG A 13 22.04 14.50 35.98
C ARG A 13 20.63 14.84 35.49
N LEU A 14 20.16 16.06 35.75
CA LEU A 14 18.86 16.54 35.25
C LEU A 14 18.91 16.82 33.74
N LEU A 15 20.05 17.32 33.25
CA LEU A 15 20.30 17.56 31.82
C LEU A 15 20.33 16.27 30.99
N PHE A 16 20.97 15.21 31.50
CA PHE A 16 20.98 13.89 30.82
C PHE A 16 19.58 13.24 30.74
N LEU A 17 18.76 13.37 31.79
CA LEU A 17 17.38 12.88 31.78
C LEU A 17 16.50 13.64 30.77
N LEU A 18 16.69 14.97 30.64
CA LEU A 18 15.99 15.80 29.66
C LEU A 18 16.42 15.51 28.21
N VAL A 19 17.69 15.17 27.97
CA VAL A 19 18.20 14.78 26.63
C VAL A 19 17.62 13.43 26.18
N CYS A 20 17.40 12.47 27.09
CA CYS A 20 16.75 11.19 26.77
C CYS A 20 15.25 11.34 26.45
N LEU A 21 14.58 12.34 27.02
CA LEU A 21 13.18 12.71 26.72
C LEU A 21 13.01 13.49 25.40
N HIS A 22 14.11 13.89 24.75
CA HIS A 22 14.13 14.60 23.46
C HIS A 22 14.60 13.75 22.27
N HIS A 23 14.86 12.45 22.45
CA HIS A 23 14.84 11.52 21.33
C HIS A 23 13.37 11.26 20.94
N SER A 24 12.75 12.28 20.35
CA SER A 24 11.57 12.11 19.53
C SER A 24 11.83 10.94 18.59
N MET A 25 11.00 9.91 18.67
CA MET A 25 10.94 8.82 17.70
C MET A 25 10.66 9.45 16.33
N VAL A 26 11.71 9.86 15.62
CA VAL A 26 11.64 10.10 14.19
C VAL A 26 11.49 8.71 13.60
N SER A 27 10.26 8.29 13.37
CA SER A 27 9.99 7.15 12.50
C SER A 27 10.72 7.46 11.19
N PRO A 28 11.73 6.66 10.79
CA PRO A 28 12.34 6.86 9.50
C PRO A 28 11.22 6.81 8.47
N LEU A 29 11.20 7.78 7.55
CA LEU A 29 10.34 7.69 6.37
C LEU A 29 10.68 6.34 5.73
N SER A 30 9.78 5.36 5.83
CA SER A 30 10.05 3.99 5.34
C SER A 30 10.24 4.10 3.84
N SER A 31 11.49 4.09 3.39
CA SER A 31 11.80 4.11 1.98
C SER A 31 11.32 2.79 1.38
N LEU A 32 10.60 2.88 0.26
CA LEU A 32 10.23 1.68 -0.47
C LEU A 32 11.49 1.06 -1.08
N THR A 33 11.69 -0.23 -0.88
CA THR A 33 12.90 -0.94 -1.36
C THR A 33 12.54 -2.22 -2.10
N PRO A 34 13.31 -2.60 -3.14
CA PRO A 34 13.24 -3.95 -3.67
C PRO A 34 13.51 -4.98 -2.56
N GLY A 35 12.87 -6.14 -2.64
CA GLY A 35 13.10 -7.22 -1.67
C GLY A 35 12.67 -6.91 -0.23
N PHE A 36 11.76 -5.95 -0.01
CA PHE A 36 11.30 -5.56 1.35
C PHE A 36 10.86 -6.74 2.22
N TYR A 37 10.28 -7.78 1.61
CA TYR A 37 9.79 -8.97 2.30
C TYR A 37 10.78 -10.16 2.32
N SER A 38 12.05 -9.97 1.91
CA SER A 38 13.00 -11.08 1.74
C SER A 38 13.21 -11.90 3.02
N GLU A 39 13.17 -11.25 4.18
CA GLU A 39 13.37 -11.90 5.48
C GLU A 39 12.05 -12.32 6.15
N THR A 40 10.98 -11.53 5.97
CA THR A 40 9.71 -11.70 6.70
C THR A 40 8.70 -12.57 5.96
N CYS A 41 8.71 -12.54 4.63
CA CYS A 41 7.94 -13.43 3.78
C CYS A 41 8.72 -13.71 2.47
N PRO A 42 9.75 -14.58 2.52
CA PRO A 42 10.63 -14.83 1.38
C PRO A 42 9.90 -15.34 0.12
N SER A 43 8.71 -15.93 0.30
CA SER A 43 7.86 -16.45 -0.80
C SER A 43 6.80 -15.45 -1.28
N ALA A 44 6.78 -14.21 -0.79
CA ALA A 44 5.72 -13.25 -1.11
C ALA A 44 5.56 -13.02 -2.63
N GLU A 45 6.65 -12.66 -3.32
CA GLU A 45 6.61 -12.38 -4.75
C GLU A 45 6.29 -13.63 -5.59
N SER A 46 6.76 -14.82 -5.18
CA SER A 46 6.47 -16.06 -5.91
C SER A 46 5.01 -16.49 -5.76
N ILE A 47 4.43 -16.35 -4.56
CA ILE A 47 3.00 -16.60 -4.31
C ILE A 47 2.13 -15.67 -5.16
N VAL A 48 2.42 -14.36 -5.14
CA VAL A 48 1.68 -13.38 -5.95
C VAL A 48 1.74 -13.75 -7.43
N ARG A 49 2.94 -14.00 -7.94
CA ARG A 49 3.14 -14.37 -9.34
C ARG A 49 2.35 -15.63 -9.74
N GLU A 50 2.32 -16.64 -8.89
CA GLU A 50 1.59 -17.88 -9.17
C GLU A 50 0.08 -17.66 -9.28
N VAL A 51 -0.51 -16.94 -8.32
CA VAL A 51 -1.95 -16.67 -8.32
C VAL A 51 -2.34 -15.79 -9.52
N ILE A 52 -1.53 -14.79 -9.86
CA ILE A 52 -1.76 -13.94 -11.04
C ILE A 52 -1.67 -14.77 -12.32
N HIS A 53 -0.67 -15.63 -12.45
CA HIS A 53 -0.54 -16.50 -13.62
C HIS A 53 -1.73 -17.45 -13.78
N ARG A 54 -2.22 -18.04 -12.68
CA ARG A 54 -3.42 -18.89 -12.70
C ARG A 54 -4.66 -18.11 -13.13
N ASN A 55 -4.85 -16.90 -12.61
CA ASN A 55 -5.99 -16.05 -12.96
C ASN A 55 -5.94 -15.55 -14.41
N ILE A 56 -4.76 -15.21 -14.95
CA ILE A 56 -4.60 -14.85 -16.37
C ILE A 56 -4.92 -16.04 -17.29
N ARG A 57 -4.55 -17.27 -16.91
CA ARG A 57 -4.91 -18.47 -17.68
C ARG A 57 -6.42 -18.71 -17.72
N LYS A 58 -7.13 -18.38 -16.64
CA LYS A 58 -8.59 -18.54 -16.53
C LYS A 58 -9.34 -17.41 -17.25
N ASP A 59 -8.90 -16.17 -17.07
CA ASP A 59 -9.41 -14.98 -17.73
C ASP A 59 -8.23 -14.10 -18.17
N PRO A 60 -7.84 -14.14 -19.47
CA PRO A 60 -6.74 -13.33 -19.98
C PRO A 60 -6.89 -11.82 -19.73
N ARG A 61 -8.13 -11.33 -19.56
CA ARG A 61 -8.40 -9.92 -19.26
C ARG A 61 -8.00 -9.53 -17.83
N SER A 62 -7.76 -10.50 -16.95
CA SER A 62 -7.26 -10.24 -15.60
C SER A 62 -5.93 -9.50 -15.62
N ALA A 63 -5.06 -9.76 -16.59
CA ALA A 63 -3.78 -9.04 -16.72
C ALA A 63 -3.98 -7.52 -16.81
N ALA A 64 -4.77 -7.07 -17.79
CA ALA A 64 -5.08 -5.66 -17.96
C ALA A 64 -5.88 -5.08 -16.78
N SER A 65 -6.74 -5.89 -16.17
CA SER A 65 -7.61 -5.45 -15.07
C SER A 65 -6.83 -5.15 -13.79
N VAL A 66 -5.87 -6.01 -13.40
CA VAL A 66 -5.03 -5.75 -12.21
C VAL A 66 -4.04 -4.63 -12.43
N MET A 67 -3.52 -4.46 -13.67
CA MET A 67 -2.72 -3.28 -14.02
C MET A 67 -3.53 -1.99 -13.84
N ARG A 68 -4.78 -1.99 -14.31
CA ARG A 68 -5.68 -0.84 -14.13
C ARG A 68 -6.01 -0.61 -12.66
N LEU A 69 -6.16 -1.66 -11.86
CA LEU A 69 -6.38 -1.56 -10.42
C LEU A 69 -5.25 -0.81 -9.72
N GLN A 70 -3.97 -1.10 -10.06
CA GLN A 70 -2.84 -0.33 -9.55
C GLN A 70 -2.90 1.15 -9.94
N PHE A 71 -3.23 1.46 -11.19
CA PHE A 71 -3.35 2.85 -11.63
C PHE A 71 -4.41 3.59 -10.80
N HIS A 72 -5.58 2.97 -10.59
CA HIS A 72 -6.68 3.58 -9.84
C HIS A 72 -6.38 3.74 -8.34
N ASP A 73 -5.69 2.79 -7.72
CA ASP A 73 -5.20 2.91 -6.34
C ASP A 73 -4.22 4.10 -6.24
N CYS A 74 -3.15 4.05 -7.03
CA CYS A 74 -2.07 5.03 -6.94
C CYS A 74 -2.46 6.47 -7.29
N PHE A 75 -3.51 6.69 -8.10
CA PHE A 75 -3.98 8.02 -8.46
C PHE A 75 -4.81 8.68 -7.36
N VAL A 76 -5.44 7.91 -6.47
CA VAL A 76 -6.33 8.44 -5.43
C VAL A 76 -5.59 8.33 -4.11
N ASN A 77 -5.10 9.46 -3.59
CA ASN A 77 -4.36 9.54 -2.31
C ASN A 77 -3.08 8.68 -2.19
N GLY A 78 -2.66 8.01 -3.27
CA GLY A 78 -1.42 7.25 -3.35
C GLY A 78 -1.66 5.75 -3.36
N CYS A 79 -0.61 4.96 -3.55
CA CYS A 79 -0.74 3.50 -3.58
C CYS A 79 -0.87 2.96 -2.14
N ASP A 80 -2.09 2.88 -1.63
CA ASP A 80 -2.36 2.57 -0.22
C ASP A 80 -3.45 1.50 -0.01
N GLY A 81 -3.93 0.87 -1.08
CA GLY A 81 -4.96 -0.17 -1.00
C GLY A 81 -6.36 0.35 -0.72
N SER A 82 -6.58 1.66 -0.66
CA SER A 82 -7.89 2.30 -0.44
C SER A 82 -8.95 1.83 -1.43
N VAL A 83 -8.55 1.60 -2.68
CA VAL A 83 -9.47 1.14 -3.75
C VAL A 83 -10.13 -0.21 -3.47
N LEU A 84 -9.56 -1.00 -2.55
CA LEU A 84 -10.07 -2.32 -2.18
C LEU A 84 -11.14 -2.24 -1.09
N LEU A 85 -11.24 -1.13 -0.36
CA LEU A 85 -12.19 -0.98 0.74
C LEU A 85 -13.63 -0.91 0.20
N ASP A 86 -14.49 -1.77 0.75
CA ASP A 86 -15.92 -1.74 0.49
C ASP A 86 -16.61 -0.64 1.28
N ASP A 87 -17.82 -0.28 0.84
CA ASP A 87 -18.69 0.65 1.56
C ASP A 87 -18.98 0.11 2.97
N THR A 88 -18.95 1.02 3.94
CA THR A 88 -19.40 0.80 5.32
C THR A 88 -20.50 1.82 5.65
N PRO A 89 -21.26 1.66 6.75
CA PRO A 89 -22.30 2.62 7.13
C PRO A 89 -21.80 4.06 7.32
N THR A 90 -20.51 4.26 7.55
CA THR A 90 -19.90 5.57 7.87
C THR A 90 -18.83 6.00 6.86
N MET A 91 -18.60 5.22 5.80
CA MET A 91 -17.56 5.49 4.81
C MET A 91 -17.95 4.87 3.46
N LEU A 92 -18.01 5.69 2.42
CA LEU A 92 -18.15 5.20 1.06
C LEU A 92 -16.79 4.77 0.52
N GLY A 93 -16.73 3.56 -0.02
CA GLY A 93 -15.58 3.02 -0.72
C GLY A 93 -15.45 3.61 -2.12
N GLU A 94 -14.28 3.40 -2.71
CA GLU A 94 -13.95 3.95 -4.02
C GLU A 94 -14.54 3.14 -5.17
N LYS A 95 -14.94 1.88 -4.93
CA LYS A 95 -15.50 0.99 -5.95
C LYS A 95 -16.74 1.57 -6.64
N ASN A 96 -17.47 2.44 -5.94
CA ASN A 96 -18.67 3.10 -6.43
C ASN A 96 -18.44 4.51 -6.99
N SER A 97 -17.19 4.92 -7.21
CA SER A 97 -16.85 6.19 -7.88
C SER A 97 -17.20 6.16 -9.38
N LEU A 98 -17.28 7.34 -10.02
CA LEU A 98 -17.62 7.50 -11.43
C LEU A 98 -16.69 6.73 -12.38
N SER A 99 -15.42 6.59 -12.01
CA SER A 99 -14.39 5.92 -12.81
C SER A 99 -14.33 4.40 -12.56
N ASN A 100 -14.87 3.94 -11.42
CA ASN A 100 -14.77 2.55 -10.94
C ASN A 100 -16.06 1.75 -11.14
N ILE A 101 -17.22 2.37 -10.94
CA ILE A 101 -18.51 1.69 -10.95
C ILE A 101 -18.75 0.97 -12.28
N ASN A 102 -19.10 -0.32 -12.21
CA ASN A 102 -19.29 -1.20 -13.37
C ASN A 102 -18.11 -1.22 -14.38
N SER A 103 -16.90 -0.90 -13.91
CA SER A 103 -15.74 -0.67 -14.79
C SER A 103 -14.47 -1.31 -14.25
N LEU A 104 -14.06 -0.95 -13.02
CA LEU A 104 -12.91 -1.56 -12.36
C LEU A 104 -13.30 -2.97 -11.87
N ARG A 105 -12.39 -3.94 -12.01
CA ARG A 105 -12.67 -5.36 -11.79
C ARG A 105 -11.43 -6.10 -11.30
N SER A 106 -11.57 -7.40 -11.08
CA SER A 106 -10.52 -8.30 -10.59
C SER A 106 -10.10 -8.07 -9.13
N TYR A 107 -10.98 -7.50 -8.31
CA TYR A 107 -10.82 -7.46 -6.85
C TYR A 107 -10.61 -8.87 -6.25
N HIS A 108 -11.41 -9.86 -6.69
CA HIS A 108 -11.27 -11.25 -6.26
C HIS A 108 -9.88 -11.85 -6.50
N VAL A 109 -9.15 -11.39 -7.51
CA VAL A 109 -7.77 -11.86 -7.76
C VAL A 109 -6.85 -11.38 -6.64
N ILE A 110 -7.05 -10.16 -6.15
CA ILE A 110 -6.31 -9.63 -5.00
C ILE A 110 -6.69 -10.38 -3.72
N ASP A 111 -7.97 -10.73 -3.56
CA ASP A 111 -8.44 -11.55 -2.42
C ASP A 111 -7.77 -12.93 -2.41
N GLU A 112 -7.71 -13.62 -3.56
CA GLU A 112 -7.03 -14.91 -3.70
C GLU A 112 -5.51 -14.81 -3.41
N VAL A 113 -4.86 -13.73 -3.84
CA VAL A 113 -3.45 -13.49 -3.52
C VAL A 113 -3.28 -13.27 -2.01
N LYS A 114 -4.14 -12.44 -1.41
CA LYS A 114 -4.10 -12.13 0.02
C LYS A 114 -4.32 -13.38 0.87
N GLU A 115 -5.30 -14.21 0.52
CA GLU A 115 -5.55 -15.49 1.19
C GLU A 115 -4.32 -16.41 1.13
N ALA A 116 -3.71 -16.56 -0.05
CA ALA A 116 -2.51 -17.37 -0.21
C ALA A 116 -1.32 -16.85 0.60
N LEU A 117 -1.14 -15.53 0.66
CA LEU A 117 -0.09 -14.89 1.47
C LEU A 117 -0.35 -15.04 2.97
N GLU A 118 -1.59 -14.85 3.43
CA GLU A 118 -1.93 -14.99 4.85
C GLU A 118 -1.77 -16.43 5.35
N MET A 119 -1.92 -17.44 4.48
CA MET A 119 -1.57 -18.82 4.83
C MET A 119 -0.07 -19.04 5.00
N GLY A 120 0.77 -18.33 4.24
CA GLY A 120 2.23 -18.50 4.26
C GLY A 120 2.96 -17.60 5.27
N CYS A 121 2.50 -16.36 5.43
CA CYS A 121 3.11 -15.33 6.25
C CYS A 121 2.04 -14.37 6.81
N PRO A 122 1.32 -14.78 7.88
CA PRO A 122 0.19 -14.03 8.43
C PRO A 122 0.55 -12.60 8.84
N GLY A 123 -0.23 -11.63 8.38
CA GLY A 123 -0.13 -10.23 8.77
C GLY A 123 1.13 -9.49 8.30
N VAL A 124 1.87 -10.05 7.32
CA VAL A 124 3.14 -9.47 6.86
C VAL A 124 2.97 -8.56 5.64
N VAL A 125 2.32 -9.06 4.59
CA VAL A 125 2.27 -8.38 3.29
C VAL A 125 1.03 -7.50 3.18
N SER A 126 1.22 -6.22 2.87
CA SER A 126 0.12 -5.25 2.73
C SER A 126 -0.65 -5.47 1.44
N CYS A 127 -1.94 -5.15 1.45
CA CYS A 127 -2.77 -5.17 0.25
C CYS A 127 -2.27 -4.16 -0.81
N ALA A 128 -1.77 -3.00 -0.37
CA ALA A 128 -1.14 -2.01 -1.24
C ALA A 128 0.04 -2.59 -2.05
N ASP A 129 0.93 -3.34 -1.40
CA ASP A 129 2.04 -3.98 -2.10
C ASP A 129 1.61 -5.20 -2.94
N ILE A 130 0.53 -5.90 -2.54
CA ILE A 130 -0.07 -6.95 -3.39
C ILE A 130 -0.51 -6.36 -4.74
N ILE A 131 -1.19 -5.22 -4.75
CA ILE A 131 -1.62 -4.55 -5.99
C ILE A 131 -0.40 -4.25 -6.89
N VAL A 132 0.68 -3.73 -6.31
CA VAL A 132 1.90 -3.35 -7.05
C VAL A 132 2.63 -4.58 -7.60
N MET A 133 2.77 -5.64 -6.81
CA MET A 133 3.36 -6.90 -7.27
C MET A 133 2.48 -7.54 -8.37
N ALA A 134 1.16 -7.57 -8.18
CA ALA A 134 0.21 -8.14 -9.11
C ALA A 134 0.27 -7.47 -10.49
N ALA A 135 0.34 -6.15 -10.52
CA ALA A 135 0.44 -5.40 -11.76
C ALA A 135 1.79 -5.61 -12.47
N ARG A 136 2.91 -5.71 -11.73
CA ARG A 136 4.21 -6.11 -12.31
C ARG A 136 4.10 -7.48 -12.95
N ASP A 137 3.58 -8.46 -12.23
CA ASP A 137 3.47 -9.82 -12.73
C ASP A 137 2.51 -9.93 -13.92
N ALA A 138 1.43 -9.16 -13.95
CA ALA A 138 0.54 -9.07 -15.11
C ALA A 138 1.26 -8.58 -16.37
N VAL A 139 2.12 -7.56 -16.28
CA VAL A 139 2.91 -7.09 -17.42
C VAL A 139 3.90 -8.15 -17.88
N VAL A 140 4.67 -8.72 -16.96
CA VAL A 140 5.69 -9.73 -17.29
C VAL A 140 5.05 -10.97 -17.92
N LEU A 141 3.95 -11.47 -17.35
CA LEU A 141 3.24 -12.66 -17.86
C LEU A 141 2.53 -12.42 -19.19
N SER A 142 2.31 -11.15 -19.55
CA SER A 142 1.76 -10.74 -20.86
C SER A 142 2.86 -10.46 -21.90
N GLY A 143 4.12 -10.77 -21.60
CA GLY A 143 5.25 -10.56 -22.51
C GLY A 143 5.89 -9.16 -22.45
N GLY A 144 5.54 -8.36 -21.45
CA GLY A 144 6.17 -7.07 -21.19
C GLY A 144 7.53 -7.17 -20.49
N PRO A 145 8.17 -6.02 -20.20
CA PRO A 145 9.46 -5.98 -19.51
C PRO A 145 9.33 -6.43 -18.06
N THR A 146 10.47 -6.79 -17.47
CA THR A 146 10.60 -6.99 -16.02
C THR A 146 11.25 -5.77 -15.38
N TRP A 147 10.90 -5.50 -14.12
CA TRP A 147 11.55 -4.49 -13.29
C TRP A 147 11.41 -4.87 -11.81
N GLU A 148 12.29 -4.31 -10.98
CA GLU A 148 12.21 -4.44 -9.53
C GLU A 148 11.13 -3.52 -8.97
N VAL A 149 10.11 -4.10 -8.34
CA VAL A 149 9.11 -3.33 -7.60
C VAL A 149 9.69 -2.93 -6.25
N LYS A 150 9.58 -1.64 -5.91
CA LYS A 150 9.87 -1.17 -4.56
C LYS A 150 8.66 -1.41 -3.69
N LEU A 151 8.86 -2.08 -2.55
CA LEU A 151 7.82 -2.54 -1.62
C LEU A 151 8.06 -1.90 -0.23
N GLY A 152 7.12 -2.10 0.68
CA GLY A 152 7.06 -1.47 2.00
C GLY A 152 5.89 -0.51 2.20
N ARG A 153 4.87 -0.55 1.31
CA ARG A 153 3.64 0.24 1.46
C ARG A 153 2.81 -0.32 2.61
N LYS A 154 1.99 0.54 3.21
CA LYS A 154 1.01 0.16 4.23
C LYS A 154 -0.39 0.43 3.74
N ASP A 155 -1.32 -0.38 4.22
CA ASP A 155 -2.72 -0.24 3.89
C ASP A 155 -3.31 0.98 4.60
N CYS A 156 -4.13 1.74 3.88
CA CYS A 156 -4.88 2.83 4.46
C CYS A 156 -6.02 2.31 5.35
N LEU A 157 -6.61 3.22 6.12
CA LEU A 157 -7.77 2.93 6.98
C LEU A 157 -9.06 3.57 6.45
N ARG A 158 -8.97 4.28 5.31
CA ARG A 158 -10.08 5.06 4.75
C ARG A 158 -9.99 5.11 3.23
N ALA A 159 -11.13 4.98 2.58
CA ALA A 159 -11.30 5.28 1.16
C ALA A 159 -11.92 6.68 0.97
N SER A 160 -11.76 7.26 -0.22
CA SER A 160 -12.35 8.54 -0.58
C SER A 160 -13.01 8.48 -1.96
N LYS A 161 -14.32 8.20 -1.98
CA LYS A 161 -15.11 8.21 -3.21
C LYS A 161 -15.09 9.58 -3.89
N GLU A 162 -15.09 10.65 -3.09
CA GLU A 162 -15.03 12.03 -3.55
C GLU A 162 -13.73 12.29 -4.30
N ASP A 163 -12.57 11.92 -3.74
CA ASP A 163 -11.28 12.09 -4.41
C ASP A 163 -11.20 11.22 -5.67
N ALA A 164 -11.70 9.99 -5.62
CA ALA A 164 -11.76 9.11 -6.79
C ALA A 164 -12.64 9.66 -7.93
N ASN A 165 -13.65 10.49 -7.61
CA ASN A 165 -14.49 11.14 -8.62
C ASN A 165 -13.82 12.33 -9.31
N VAL A 166 -12.91 13.03 -8.62
CA VAL A 166 -12.33 14.29 -9.12
C VAL A 166 -10.91 14.12 -9.66
N THR A 167 -10.16 13.15 -9.16
CA THR A 167 -8.75 12.96 -9.53
C THR A 167 -8.58 12.07 -10.78
N MET A 168 -9.51 11.15 -11.01
CA MET A 168 -9.37 10.19 -12.10
C MET A 168 -9.62 10.85 -13.46
N PRO A 169 -8.70 10.71 -14.43
CA PRO A 169 -8.89 11.28 -15.75
C PRO A 169 -10.06 10.60 -16.49
N SER A 170 -10.76 11.41 -17.27
CA SER A 170 -11.86 10.98 -18.12
C SER A 170 -11.39 10.76 -19.55
N HIS A 171 -11.88 9.71 -20.19
CA HIS A 171 -11.62 9.42 -21.61
C HIS A 171 -12.09 10.52 -22.58
N ARG A 172 -12.86 11.51 -22.10
CA ARG A 172 -13.33 12.67 -22.88
C ARG A 172 -12.45 13.91 -22.73
N GLN A 173 -11.42 13.87 -21.88
CA GLN A 173 -10.50 15.00 -21.71
C GLN A 173 -9.59 15.17 -22.93
N ASN A 174 -9.20 16.42 -23.20
CA ASN A 174 -8.17 16.76 -24.17
C ASN A 174 -6.78 16.66 -23.52
N ALA A 175 -5.73 16.67 -24.35
CA ALA A 175 -4.35 16.51 -23.87
C ALA A 175 -3.94 17.49 -22.75
N PRO A 176 -4.29 18.80 -22.79
CA PRO A 176 -3.94 19.72 -21.71
C PRO A 176 -4.54 19.38 -20.34
N ASN A 177 -5.69 18.68 -20.30
CA ASN A 177 -6.32 18.26 -19.05
C ASN A 177 -5.80 16.90 -18.53
N LEU A 178 -4.97 16.20 -19.32
CA LEU A 178 -4.33 14.94 -18.94
C LEU A 178 -2.89 15.13 -18.42
N ILE A 179 -2.28 16.29 -18.71
CA ILE A 179 -0.93 16.68 -18.28
C ILE A 179 -1.03 17.38 -16.93
#